data_AF-A0A9X6IIH2-F1
#
_entry.id   AF-A0A9X6IIH2-F1
#
_cell.length_a   1.000
_cell.length_b   1.000
_cell.length_c   1.000
_cell.angle_alpha   90.00
_cell.angle_beta   90.00
_cell.angle_gamma   90.00
#
_symmetry.space_group_name_H-M   'P 1'
#
loop_
_entity.id
_entity.type
_entity.pdbx_description
1 polymer ?
#
loop_
_entity_poly.entity_id
_entity_poly.type
_entity_poly.pdbx_seq_one_letter_code
_entity_poly.pdbx_strand_id
1 'polypeptide(L)'
;MKKTIYKLFQIYILCNVIVLCIIHPKSYAQQDIKATLDKYIEKFIKEQNIPGAAVAIVHNKDVFFTKTWGITGESEKKITSKTPFAIGSISKSLTALAIVKLIEDKKIKLEDSVQQHLPWFKLKDSQISSSITIQHLLTHTSGINTYEGLLISDKQSKSSTALKENVMRLSNVKLTALPGEKYQYSNANYIVLGALIEEITNDTYSSYMEKHVFQLLNMNGAAASKETAYEKGYLTGYQSWFGIPRKSVVSYDNAGAPYGYITANLEDMIQFIMFLNRQEDTQFLKKENIDLYLTPLYNINSEKSYGFGLRTTSINESETMIWHSGSTPDARTEIFTLNKSGWGGVILTNKNHVLEEPALSVLKKGIINILNEEEPVDPHKSIPFTQIVMSTVILALFISSIMLIKKYKHKKTVKKLTWLFVGTLFLLLSIIFIPLLTYCTSSPWRTIKIFAADVGLLTSIIVILLAVNGLLSIFIGIRQKSV
;
A
#
# COMPACT_ATOMS: atom_id res chain seq x y z
N MET A 1 -41.58 -17.07 -62.00
CA MET A 1 -40.76 -17.44 -60.82
C MET A 1 -39.26 -17.18 -60.97
N LYS A 2 -38.57 -17.62 -62.05
CA LYS A 2 -37.09 -17.46 -62.17
C LYS A 2 -36.57 -16.01 -62.16
N LYS A 3 -37.29 -15.02 -62.73
CA LYS A 3 -36.89 -13.60 -62.71
C LYS A 3 -36.97 -12.93 -61.33
N THR A 4 -37.89 -13.36 -60.48
CA THR A 4 -38.08 -12.80 -59.13
C THR A 4 -37.00 -13.31 -58.17
N ILE A 5 -36.62 -14.59 -58.28
CA ILE A 5 -35.54 -15.20 -57.50
C ILE A 5 -34.19 -14.55 -57.84
N TYR A 6 -33.93 -14.24 -59.12
CA TYR A 6 -32.70 -13.58 -59.54
C TYR A 6 -32.57 -12.14 -59.01
N LYS A 7 -33.68 -11.37 -58.98
CA LYS A 7 -33.70 -10.03 -58.38
C LYS A 7 -33.51 -10.07 -56.86
N LEU A 8 -34.08 -11.05 -56.16
CA LEU A 8 -33.88 -11.23 -54.72
C LEU A 8 -32.44 -11.64 -54.39
N PHE A 9 -31.79 -12.45 -55.24
CA PHE A 9 -30.39 -12.84 -55.08
C PHE A 9 -29.43 -11.66 -55.33
N GLN A 10 -29.73 -10.81 -56.33
CA GLN A 10 -28.97 -9.57 -56.56
C GLN A 10 -29.14 -8.56 -55.43
N ILE A 11 -30.35 -8.41 -54.87
CA ILE A 11 -30.59 -7.56 -53.69
C ILE A 11 -29.86 -8.13 -52.46
N TYR A 12 -29.85 -9.46 -52.28
CA TYR A 12 -29.13 -10.10 -51.18
C TYR A 12 -27.61 -9.90 -51.28
N ILE A 13 -27.02 -10.03 -52.47
CA ILE A 13 -25.60 -9.76 -52.69
C ILE A 13 -25.31 -8.26 -52.51
N LEU A 14 -26.16 -7.37 -53.01
CA LEU A 14 -25.99 -5.92 -52.84
C LEU A 14 -26.10 -5.51 -51.37
N CYS A 15 -27.02 -6.09 -50.59
CA CYS A 15 -27.13 -5.88 -49.15
C CYS A 15 -25.93 -6.45 -48.39
N ASN A 16 -25.38 -7.60 -48.78
CA ASN A 16 -24.18 -8.15 -48.15
C ASN A 16 -22.92 -7.34 -48.48
N VAL A 17 -22.80 -6.80 -49.71
CA VAL A 17 -21.71 -5.90 -50.10
C VAL A 17 -21.83 -4.55 -49.37
N ILE A 18 -23.03 -4.03 -49.18
CA ILE A 18 -23.26 -2.80 -48.39
C ILE A 18 -22.95 -3.04 -46.90
N VAL A 19 -23.28 -4.20 -46.33
CA VAL A 19 -22.93 -4.56 -44.95
C VAL A 19 -21.41 -4.77 -44.78
N LEU A 20 -20.73 -5.34 -45.78
CA LEU A 20 -19.26 -5.47 -45.80
C LEU A 20 -18.54 -4.13 -46.02
N CYS A 21 -19.16 -3.14 -46.69
CA CYS A 21 -18.64 -1.78 -46.83
C CYS A 21 -18.96 -0.85 -45.64
N ILE A 22 -19.79 -1.27 -44.68
CA ILE A 22 -20.07 -0.52 -43.44
C ILE A 22 -19.15 -0.99 -42.28
N ILE A 23 -18.38 -2.06 -42.47
CA ILE A 23 -17.24 -2.35 -41.59
C ILE A 23 -16.14 -1.37 -41.97
N HIS A 24 -16.31 -0.11 -41.56
CA HIS A 24 -15.16 0.74 -41.35
C HIS A 24 -14.30 -0.04 -40.36
N PRO A 25 -13.03 -0.40 -40.67
CA PRO A 25 -12.11 -0.58 -39.57
C PRO A 25 -12.31 0.65 -38.70
N LYS A 26 -12.55 0.47 -37.40
CA LYS A 26 -12.28 1.56 -36.46
C LYS A 26 -10.80 1.85 -36.66
N SER A 27 -10.49 2.70 -37.64
CA SER A 27 -9.33 3.53 -37.62
C SER A 27 -9.57 4.35 -36.36
N TYR A 28 -9.03 3.85 -35.25
CA TYR A 28 -8.70 4.70 -34.13
C TYR A 28 -7.79 5.75 -34.77
N ALA A 29 -8.40 6.86 -35.21
CA ALA A 29 -7.69 8.05 -35.58
C ALA A 29 -6.71 8.29 -34.44
N GLN A 30 -5.41 8.19 -34.74
CA GLN A 30 -4.29 8.22 -33.81
C GLN A 30 -4.63 9.10 -32.61
N GLN A 31 -5.15 8.44 -31.57
CA GLN A 31 -5.72 9.14 -30.43
C GLN A 31 -4.53 9.71 -29.72
N ASP A 32 -4.50 11.03 -29.48
CA ASP A 32 -3.40 11.63 -28.73
C ASP A 32 -3.30 10.92 -27.38
N ILE A 33 -2.30 10.03 -27.25
CA ILE A 33 -2.09 9.17 -26.08
C ILE A 33 -2.02 10.04 -24.83
N LYS A 34 -1.43 11.25 -24.91
CA LYS A 34 -1.34 12.18 -23.79
C LYS A 34 -2.71 12.70 -23.39
N ALA A 35 -3.56 13.06 -24.36
CA ALA A 35 -4.94 13.49 -24.11
C ALA A 35 -5.80 12.36 -23.54
N THR A 36 -5.59 11.11 -23.99
CA THR A 36 -6.28 9.92 -23.45
C THR A 36 -5.85 9.65 -22.01
N LEU A 37 -4.54 9.65 -21.73
CA LEU A 37 -3.99 9.52 -20.37
C LEU A 37 -4.54 10.60 -19.45
N ASP A 38 -4.54 11.86 -19.90
CA ASP A 38 -5.04 12.98 -19.12
C ASP A 38 -6.51 12.77 -18.70
N LYS A 39 -7.38 12.52 -19.67
CA LYS A 39 -8.81 12.29 -19.41
C LYS A 39 -9.05 11.08 -18.51
N TYR A 40 -8.30 9.99 -18.74
CA TYR A 40 -8.42 8.76 -17.97
C TYR A 40 -7.99 8.95 -16.50
N ILE A 41 -6.85 9.61 -16.26
CA ILE A 41 -6.35 9.91 -14.92
C ILE A 41 -7.25 10.92 -14.21
N GLU A 42 -7.70 11.97 -14.91
CA GLU A 42 -8.59 12.98 -14.35
C GLU A 42 -9.95 12.38 -13.94
N LYS A 43 -10.51 11.48 -14.75
CA LYS A 43 -11.71 10.70 -14.40
C LYS A 43 -11.49 9.92 -13.11
N PHE A 44 -10.39 9.18 -13.00
CA PHE A 44 -10.07 8.42 -11.78
C PHE A 44 -9.95 9.31 -10.54
N ILE A 45 -9.21 10.42 -10.64
CA ILE A 45 -9.02 11.36 -9.51
C ILE A 45 -10.36 11.89 -9.00
N LYS A 46 -11.28 12.23 -9.92
CA LYS A 46 -12.63 12.71 -9.58
C LYS A 46 -13.48 11.59 -8.96
N GLU A 47 -13.54 10.42 -9.59
CA GLU A 47 -14.39 9.31 -9.14
C GLU A 47 -13.96 8.75 -7.78
N GLN A 48 -12.66 8.79 -7.50
CA GLN A 48 -12.09 8.36 -6.23
C GLN A 48 -11.97 9.49 -5.21
N ASN A 49 -12.48 10.70 -5.46
CA ASN A 49 -12.38 11.86 -4.54
C ASN A 49 -10.95 12.10 -4.03
N ILE A 50 -9.94 12.00 -4.90
CA ILE A 50 -8.53 12.22 -4.52
C ILE A 50 -8.25 13.73 -4.49
N PRO A 51 -7.89 14.33 -3.33
CA PRO A 51 -7.69 15.77 -3.23
C PRO A 51 -6.51 16.30 -4.02
N GLY A 52 -5.42 15.53 -4.10
CA GLY A 52 -4.21 15.91 -4.79
C GLY A 52 -3.43 14.72 -5.35
N ALA A 53 -2.92 14.88 -6.57
CA ALA A 53 -2.16 13.85 -7.26
C ALA A 53 -1.08 14.45 -8.16
N ALA A 54 -0.03 13.66 -8.41
CA ALA A 54 1.03 13.98 -9.34
C ALA A 54 1.40 12.70 -10.11
N VAL A 55 1.43 12.78 -11.45
CA VAL A 55 1.73 11.63 -12.31
C VAL A 55 2.79 12.02 -13.33
N ALA A 56 3.74 11.12 -13.54
CA ALA A 56 4.71 11.20 -14.62
C ALA A 56 4.80 9.86 -15.35
N ILE A 57 4.89 9.92 -16.67
CA ILE A 57 5.21 8.79 -17.54
C ILE A 57 6.48 9.16 -18.29
N VAL A 58 7.44 8.24 -18.32
CA VAL A 58 8.67 8.36 -19.07
C VAL A 58 8.73 7.29 -20.14
N HIS A 59 9.39 7.60 -21.24
CA HIS A 59 9.74 6.63 -22.27
C HIS A 59 11.24 6.70 -22.47
N ASN A 60 11.95 5.64 -22.11
CA ASN A 60 13.40 5.61 -22.05
C ASN A 60 13.96 6.74 -21.16
N LYS A 61 14.54 7.78 -21.76
CA LYS A 61 15.16 8.94 -21.08
C LYS A 61 14.29 10.19 -21.07
N ASP A 62 13.16 10.16 -21.77
CA ASP A 62 12.35 11.35 -21.97
C ASP A 62 11.10 11.31 -21.10
N VAL A 63 10.78 12.46 -20.50
CA VAL A 63 9.51 12.67 -19.82
C VAL A 63 8.42 12.81 -20.88
N PHE A 64 7.62 11.77 -21.05
CA PHE A 64 6.57 11.72 -22.05
C PHE A 64 5.32 12.50 -21.62
N PHE A 65 4.90 12.34 -20.36
CA PHE A 65 3.73 12.98 -19.79
C PHE A 65 3.99 13.35 -18.34
N THR A 66 3.65 14.57 -17.95
CA THR A 66 3.62 15.00 -16.55
C THR A 66 2.41 15.87 -16.29
N LYS A 67 1.71 15.61 -15.20
CA LYS A 67 0.62 16.48 -14.76
C LYS A 67 0.38 16.36 -13.26
N THR A 68 -0.14 17.44 -12.70
CA THR A 68 -0.52 17.54 -11.29
C THR A 68 -1.97 17.98 -11.20
N TRP A 69 -2.64 17.53 -10.15
CA TRP A 69 -4.04 17.84 -9.89
C TRP A 69 -4.24 18.22 -8.44
N GLY A 70 -5.18 19.13 -8.22
CA GLY A 70 -5.74 19.40 -6.90
C GLY A 70 -4.79 20.09 -5.93
N ILE A 71 -4.93 19.74 -4.65
CA ILE A 71 -4.38 20.50 -3.51
C ILE A 71 -3.66 19.61 -2.49
N THR A 72 -2.75 20.22 -1.73
CA THR A 72 -2.12 19.65 -0.52
C THR A 72 -3.12 19.54 0.64
N GLY A 73 -2.77 18.78 1.69
CA GLY A 73 -3.59 18.58 2.89
C GLY A 73 -3.97 19.85 3.65
N GLU A 74 -3.20 20.20 4.67
CA GLU A 74 -3.63 21.22 5.65
C GLU A 74 -3.84 22.61 5.06
N SER A 75 -2.93 23.05 4.19
CA SER A 75 -2.89 24.41 3.66
C SER A 75 -3.63 24.62 2.34
N GLU A 76 -4.19 23.55 1.77
CA GLU A 76 -4.95 23.56 0.51
C GLU A 76 -4.23 24.26 -0.67
N LYS A 77 -2.89 24.33 -0.63
CA LYS A 77 -2.07 24.84 -1.71
C LYS A 77 -2.16 23.92 -2.92
N LYS A 78 -2.09 24.48 -4.13
CA LYS A 78 -2.07 23.70 -5.38
C LYS A 78 -0.88 22.73 -5.39
N ILE A 79 -1.11 21.46 -5.76
CA ILE A 79 -0.02 20.50 -5.98
C ILE A 79 0.85 20.97 -7.15
N THR A 80 2.16 20.87 -6.98
CA THR A 80 3.17 21.12 -8.02
C THR A 80 4.06 19.89 -8.19
N SER A 81 4.91 19.86 -9.22
CA SER A 81 5.91 18.80 -9.40
C SER A 81 6.87 18.67 -8.22
N LYS A 82 7.06 19.76 -7.46
CA LYS A 82 7.94 19.85 -6.29
C LYS A 82 7.25 19.58 -4.95
N THR A 83 5.94 19.33 -4.95
CA THR A 83 5.22 19.01 -3.71
C THR A 83 5.62 17.63 -3.20
N PRO A 84 6.15 17.49 -1.97
CA PRO A 84 6.52 16.18 -1.43
C PRO A 84 5.29 15.35 -1.04
N PHE A 85 5.36 14.04 -1.30
CA PHE A 85 4.40 13.04 -0.84
C PHE A 85 5.15 11.98 -0.03
N ALA A 86 4.51 11.37 0.97
CA ALA A 86 5.05 10.16 1.57
C ALA A 86 4.95 9.01 0.55
N ILE A 87 6.09 8.46 0.15
CA ILE A 87 6.14 7.46 -0.94
C ILE A 87 5.85 6.04 -0.44
N GLY A 88 5.53 5.86 0.85
CA GLY A 88 5.19 4.56 1.40
C GLY A 88 6.32 3.56 1.21
N SER A 89 5.95 2.31 0.99
CA SER A 89 6.89 1.21 0.76
C SER A 89 7.82 1.33 -0.45
N ILE A 90 7.73 2.37 -1.29
CA ILE A 90 8.82 2.68 -2.24
C ILE A 90 10.11 3.05 -1.50
N SER A 91 9.99 3.54 -0.26
CA SER A 91 11.12 3.77 0.65
C SER A 91 12.02 2.54 0.80
N LYS A 92 11.46 1.33 0.70
CA LYS A 92 12.22 0.08 0.75
C LYS A 92 13.18 -0.05 -0.43
N SER A 93 12.75 0.33 -1.62
CA SER A 93 13.58 0.31 -2.83
C SER A 93 14.80 1.23 -2.66
N LEU A 94 14.61 2.41 -2.04
CA LEU A 94 15.70 3.36 -1.77
C LEU A 94 16.61 2.91 -0.62
N THR A 95 16.06 2.35 0.46
CA THR A 95 16.85 1.73 1.53
C THR A 95 17.70 0.57 1.01
N ALA A 96 17.14 -0.24 0.11
CA ALA A 96 17.89 -1.33 -0.47
C ALA A 96 19.02 -0.84 -1.39
N LEU A 97 18.86 0.31 -2.08
CA LEU A 97 19.98 0.96 -2.78
C LEU A 97 21.10 1.38 -1.83
N ALA A 98 20.77 1.95 -0.67
CA ALA A 98 21.77 2.27 0.35
C ALA A 98 22.55 1.01 0.81
N ILE A 99 21.85 -0.12 1.00
CA ILE A 99 22.51 -1.40 1.33
C ILE A 99 23.42 -1.86 0.19
N VAL A 100 22.98 -1.77 -1.07
CA VAL A 100 23.82 -2.12 -2.24
C VAL A 100 25.05 -1.22 -2.34
N LYS A 101 24.94 0.06 -1.99
CA LYS A 101 26.08 0.98 -1.91
C LYS A 101 27.10 0.53 -0.86
N LEU A 102 26.64 0.11 0.32
CA LEU A 102 27.52 -0.46 1.35
C LEU A 102 28.19 -1.77 0.91
N ILE A 103 27.52 -2.59 0.09
CA ILE A 103 28.09 -3.80 -0.53
C ILE A 103 29.17 -3.42 -1.55
N GLU A 104 28.90 -2.44 -2.42
CA GLU A 104 29.88 -1.92 -3.40
C GLU A 104 31.13 -1.38 -2.71
N ASP A 105 30.95 -0.67 -1.60
CA ASP A 105 32.02 -0.14 -0.74
C ASP A 105 32.71 -1.24 0.10
N LYS A 106 32.31 -2.51 -0.06
CA LYS A 106 32.84 -3.69 0.65
C LYS A 106 32.71 -3.60 2.18
N LYS A 107 31.76 -2.82 2.69
CA LYS A 107 31.50 -2.69 4.13
C LYS A 107 30.69 -3.87 4.68
N ILE A 108 29.88 -4.50 3.83
CA ILE A 108 29.03 -5.66 4.16
C ILE A 108 28.90 -6.62 2.98
N LYS A 109 28.41 -7.82 3.25
CA LYS A 109 28.01 -8.82 2.26
C LYS A 109 26.56 -9.26 2.48
N LEU A 110 25.93 -9.81 1.45
CA LEU A 110 24.53 -10.27 1.54
C LEU A 110 24.36 -11.43 2.53
N GLU A 111 25.38 -12.27 2.63
CA GLU A 111 25.41 -13.47 3.45
C GLU A 111 25.83 -13.18 4.89
N ASP A 112 26.28 -11.95 5.19
CA ASP A 112 26.62 -11.57 6.56
C ASP A 112 25.40 -11.78 7.46
N SER A 113 25.63 -12.41 8.61
CA SER A 113 24.65 -12.47 9.68
C SER A 113 24.35 -11.05 10.16
N VAL A 114 23.08 -10.75 10.40
CA VAL A 114 22.68 -9.45 10.96
C VAL A 114 23.38 -9.20 12.30
N GLN A 115 23.60 -10.24 13.12
CA GLN A 115 24.26 -10.12 14.42
C GLN A 115 25.76 -9.80 14.33
N GLN A 116 26.40 -10.04 13.19
CA GLN A 116 27.80 -9.64 12.98
C GLN A 116 27.96 -8.12 13.08
N HIS A 117 26.93 -7.39 12.61
CA HIS A 117 26.93 -5.93 12.59
C HIS A 117 26.08 -5.36 13.73
N LEU A 118 24.99 -6.02 14.11
CA LEU A 118 24.10 -5.64 15.21
C LEU A 118 24.11 -6.72 16.31
N PRO A 119 25.14 -6.80 17.17
CA PRO A 119 25.25 -7.86 18.19
C PRO A 119 24.09 -7.82 19.21
N TRP A 120 23.39 -6.69 19.30
CA TRP A 120 22.21 -6.49 20.13
C TRP A 120 20.88 -6.90 19.43
N PHE A 121 20.89 -7.25 18.14
CA PHE A 121 19.74 -7.81 17.44
C PHE A 121 19.40 -9.19 18.01
N LYS A 122 18.18 -9.34 18.52
CA LYS A 122 17.68 -10.59 19.10
C LYS A 122 16.23 -10.81 18.73
N LEU A 123 15.88 -12.08 18.53
CA LEU A 123 14.53 -12.61 18.49
C LEU A 123 14.30 -13.49 19.71
N LYS A 124 13.08 -14.05 19.85
CA LYS A 124 12.75 -14.95 20.96
C LYS A 124 13.65 -16.18 21.02
N ASP A 125 14.07 -16.67 19.85
CA ASP A 125 15.04 -17.75 19.70
C ASP A 125 16.40 -17.16 19.32
N SER A 126 17.38 -17.29 20.21
CA SER A 126 18.72 -16.74 20.01
C SER A 126 19.51 -17.46 18.93
N GLN A 127 19.27 -18.76 18.71
CA GLN A 127 19.97 -19.52 17.67
C GLN A 127 19.47 -19.14 16.28
N ILE A 128 18.17 -18.87 16.15
CA ILE A 128 17.60 -18.35 14.89
C ILE A 128 18.04 -16.90 14.65
N SER A 129 18.23 -16.12 15.70
CA SER A 129 18.68 -14.72 15.57
C SER A 129 20.00 -14.60 14.81
N SER A 130 20.93 -15.54 15.01
CA SER A 130 22.25 -15.54 14.36
C SER A 130 22.24 -16.03 12.92
N SER A 131 21.18 -16.71 12.47
CA SER A 131 21.08 -17.25 11.09
C SER A 131 20.37 -16.32 10.11
N ILE A 132 19.77 -15.22 10.57
CA ILE A 132 19.21 -14.20 9.69
C ILE A 132 20.35 -13.41 9.05
N THR A 133 20.36 -13.36 7.72
CA THR A 133 21.34 -12.62 6.91
C THR A 133 20.73 -11.34 6.37
N ILE A 134 21.57 -10.46 5.83
CA ILE A 134 21.13 -9.23 5.15
C ILE A 134 20.23 -9.56 3.95
N GLN A 135 20.55 -10.62 3.18
CA GLN A 135 19.69 -11.10 2.09
C GLN A 135 18.30 -11.53 2.58
N HIS A 136 18.20 -12.21 3.73
CA HIS A 136 16.91 -12.61 4.29
C HIS A 136 16.02 -11.40 4.61
N LEU A 137 16.61 -10.30 5.10
CA LEU A 137 15.89 -9.07 5.34
C LEU A 137 15.40 -8.43 4.03
N LEU A 138 16.32 -8.23 3.07
CA LEU A 138 16.04 -7.57 1.77
C LEU A 138 14.92 -8.27 0.99
N THR A 139 14.91 -9.61 1.01
CA THR A 139 13.99 -10.46 0.23
C THR A 139 12.71 -10.84 0.97
N HIS A 140 12.51 -10.36 2.20
CA HIS A 140 11.39 -10.75 3.05
C HIS A 140 11.31 -12.25 3.37
N THR A 141 12.45 -12.91 3.54
CA THR A 141 12.55 -14.33 3.90
C THR A 141 13.11 -14.54 5.30
N SER A 142 13.16 -13.51 6.15
CA SER A 142 13.65 -13.58 7.54
C SER A 142 12.79 -14.43 8.48
N GLY A 143 11.57 -14.80 8.08
CA GLY A 143 10.57 -15.47 8.93
C GLY A 143 9.83 -14.55 9.90
N ILE A 144 10.19 -13.26 9.97
CA ILE A 144 9.44 -12.24 10.72
C ILE A 144 8.17 -11.91 9.93
N ASN A 145 7.01 -12.30 10.44
CA ASN A 145 5.76 -12.14 9.71
C ASN A 145 5.26 -10.68 9.65
N THR A 146 4.23 -10.44 8.84
CA THR A 146 3.60 -9.12 8.66
C THR A 146 3.04 -8.54 9.95
N TYR A 147 2.37 -9.35 10.78
CA TYR A 147 1.73 -8.89 12.02
C TYR A 147 2.77 -8.31 13.00
N GLU A 148 3.88 -9.02 13.19
CA GLU A 148 4.99 -8.58 14.05
C GLU A 148 5.67 -7.31 13.50
N GLY A 149 5.83 -7.22 12.18
CA GLY A 149 6.30 -6.00 11.52
C GLY A 149 5.38 -4.80 11.78
N LEU A 150 4.07 -4.99 11.70
CA LEU A 150 3.08 -3.93 11.95
C LEU A 150 3.00 -3.53 13.43
N LEU A 151 3.34 -4.42 14.36
CA LEU A 151 3.38 -4.09 15.80
C LEU A 151 4.43 -3.03 16.13
N ILE A 152 5.53 -2.96 15.38
CA ILE A 152 6.60 -1.99 15.58
C ILE A 152 6.62 -0.84 14.55
N SER A 153 5.78 -0.91 13.52
CA SER A 153 5.62 0.15 12.50
C SER A 153 4.67 1.28 12.94
N ASP A 154 4.70 2.42 12.27
CA ASP A 154 3.70 3.51 12.34
C ASP A 154 3.49 4.01 13.78
N LYS A 155 4.60 4.12 14.52
CA LYS A 155 4.63 4.56 15.92
C LYS A 155 4.68 6.09 16.04
N GLN A 156 4.85 6.79 14.92
CA GLN A 156 5.02 8.25 14.88
C GLN A 156 6.17 8.70 15.79
N SER A 157 7.27 7.93 15.77
CA SER A 157 8.41 8.22 16.63
C SER A 157 9.13 9.48 16.14
N LYS A 158 9.48 10.34 17.09
CA LYS A 158 10.28 11.55 16.85
C LYS A 158 11.75 11.35 17.24
N SER A 159 12.08 10.24 17.91
CA SER A 159 13.43 10.02 18.43
C SER A 159 14.42 9.67 17.32
N SER A 160 15.64 10.18 17.41
CA SER A 160 16.76 9.76 16.57
C SER A 160 17.22 8.32 16.87
N THR A 161 16.91 7.79 18.06
CA THR A 161 17.22 6.39 18.46
C THR A 161 16.12 5.38 18.12
N ALA A 162 15.07 5.82 17.42
CA ALA A 162 13.84 5.06 17.27
C ALA A 162 14.01 3.76 16.47
N LEU A 163 14.96 3.70 15.52
CA LEU A 163 15.25 2.47 14.77
C LEU A 163 15.79 1.37 15.71
N LYS A 164 16.85 1.67 16.46
CA LYS A 164 17.43 0.76 17.45
C LYS A 164 16.39 0.29 18.47
N GLU A 165 15.59 1.21 19.01
CA GLU A 165 14.51 0.88 19.95
C GLU A 165 13.46 -0.07 19.34
N ASN A 166 13.05 0.17 18.10
CA ASN A 166 12.09 -0.69 17.41
C ASN A 166 12.67 -2.06 17.08
N VAL A 167 13.95 -2.15 16.69
CA VAL A 167 14.63 -3.43 16.49
C VAL A 167 14.73 -4.21 17.80
N MET A 168 15.07 -3.56 18.92
CA MET A 168 15.13 -4.24 20.23
C MET A 168 13.80 -4.85 20.67
N ARG A 169 12.65 -4.28 20.25
CA ARG A 169 11.32 -4.86 20.52
C ARG A 169 11.10 -6.20 19.85
N LEU A 170 11.90 -6.57 18.85
CA LEU A 170 11.83 -7.88 18.18
C LEU A 170 12.31 -9.03 19.08
N SER A 171 12.91 -8.76 20.24
CA SER A 171 13.44 -9.78 21.17
C SER A 171 12.39 -10.79 21.66
N ASN A 172 11.11 -10.46 21.58
CA ASN A 172 10.01 -11.33 21.99
C ASN A 172 9.31 -12.03 20.80
N VAL A 173 9.74 -11.75 19.57
CA VAL A 173 9.11 -12.25 18.35
C VAL A 173 9.52 -13.70 18.09
N LYS A 174 8.53 -14.56 17.91
CA LYS A 174 8.71 -15.93 17.42
C LYS A 174 8.51 -15.95 15.90
N LEU A 175 9.46 -16.52 15.17
CA LEU A 175 9.32 -16.68 13.72
C LEU A 175 8.21 -17.68 13.37
N THR A 176 7.62 -17.47 12.19
CA THR A 176 6.61 -18.39 11.61
C THR A 176 7.18 -19.30 10.52
N ALA A 177 8.43 -19.10 10.13
CA ALA A 177 9.20 -19.92 9.19
C ALA A 177 10.69 -19.75 9.50
N LEU A 178 11.54 -20.70 9.10
CA LEU A 178 12.98 -20.53 9.21
C LEU A 178 13.49 -19.47 8.19
N PRO A 179 14.61 -18.79 8.47
CA PRO A 179 15.19 -17.87 7.51
C PRO A 179 15.47 -18.54 6.16
N GLY A 180 15.04 -17.91 5.07
CA GLY A 180 15.13 -18.42 3.70
C GLY A 180 13.97 -19.32 3.25
N GLU A 181 13.18 -19.87 4.18
CA GLU A 181 12.16 -20.89 3.87
C GLU A 181 10.95 -20.30 3.12
N LYS A 182 10.46 -19.14 3.56
CA LYS A 182 9.20 -18.57 3.05
C LYS A 182 9.25 -17.05 2.95
N TYR A 183 8.66 -16.52 1.88
CA TYR A 183 8.37 -15.09 1.74
C TYR A 183 7.25 -14.62 2.67
N GLN A 184 7.55 -13.64 3.51
CA GLN A 184 6.63 -12.97 4.42
C GLN A 184 6.94 -11.47 4.46
N TYR A 185 6.15 -10.67 3.74
CA TYR A 185 6.34 -9.23 3.67
C TYR A 185 6.23 -8.59 5.06
N SER A 186 7.31 -7.95 5.53
CA SER A 186 7.38 -7.38 6.87
C SER A 186 8.20 -6.10 6.89
N ASN A 187 7.61 -5.04 7.43
CA ASN A 187 8.28 -3.75 7.65
C ASN A 187 9.45 -3.86 8.62
N ALA A 188 9.40 -4.82 9.56
CA ALA A 188 10.49 -5.07 10.52
C ALA A 188 11.83 -5.28 9.80
N ASN A 189 11.83 -5.97 8.66
CA ASN A 189 13.07 -6.25 7.94
C ASN A 189 13.78 -4.96 7.50
N TYR A 190 13.03 -3.96 7.05
CA TYR A 190 13.59 -2.68 6.61
C TYR A 190 13.88 -1.75 7.78
N ILE A 191 13.20 -1.90 8.92
CA ILE A 191 13.60 -1.26 10.18
C ILE A 191 14.99 -1.76 10.61
N VAL A 192 15.22 -3.08 10.53
CA VAL A 192 16.54 -3.67 10.83
C VAL A 192 17.60 -3.19 9.84
N LEU A 193 17.30 -3.14 8.53
CA LEU A 193 18.23 -2.59 7.53
C LEU A 193 18.55 -1.11 7.77
N GLY A 194 17.58 -0.32 8.24
CA GLY A 194 17.81 1.08 8.65
C GLY A 194 18.80 1.17 9.81
N ALA A 195 18.60 0.38 10.87
CA ALA A 195 19.52 0.33 12.00
C ALA A 195 20.92 -0.19 11.62
N LEU A 196 20.98 -1.14 10.67
CA LEU A 196 22.23 -1.66 10.12
C LEU A 196 23.03 -0.54 9.42
N ILE A 197 22.37 0.28 8.61
CA ILE A 197 22.99 1.46 7.96
C ILE A 197 23.58 2.39 9.03
N GLU A 198 22.83 2.69 10.09
CA GLU A 198 23.31 3.57 11.17
C GLU A 198 24.55 3.01 11.87
N GLU A 199 24.55 1.73 12.23
CA GLU A 199 25.66 1.10 12.94
C GLU A 199 26.93 0.99 12.09
N ILE A 200 26.81 0.64 10.80
CA ILE A 200 27.97 0.49 9.90
C ILE A 200 28.61 1.83 9.57
N THR A 201 27.78 2.87 9.40
CA THR A 201 28.23 4.16 8.86
C THR A 201 28.55 5.16 9.95
N ASN A 202 28.03 4.96 11.17
CA ASN A 202 28.02 5.93 12.25
C ASN A 202 27.35 7.27 11.89
N ASP A 203 26.55 7.26 10.82
CA ASP A 203 25.66 8.36 10.40
C ASP A 203 24.22 8.00 10.79
N THR A 204 23.37 8.99 11.06
CA THR A 204 21.91 8.74 11.14
C THR A 204 21.39 8.23 9.79
N TYR A 205 20.33 7.42 9.79
CA TYR A 205 19.73 6.92 8.55
C TYR A 205 19.41 8.05 7.56
N SER A 206 18.83 9.15 8.04
CA SER A 206 18.47 10.30 7.20
C SER A 206 19.68 10.98 6.55
N SER A 207 20.74 11.23 7.32
CA SER A 207 22.01 11.78 6.81
C SER A 207 22.63 10.90 5.72
N TYR A 208 22.69 9.58 5.95
CA TYR A 208 23.26 8.66 4.98
C TYR A 208 22.44 8.64 3.68
N MET A 209 21.11 8.58 3.78
CA MET A 209 20.22 8.62 2.62
C MET A 209 20.37 9.92 1.81
N GLU A 210 20.44 11.08 2.47
CA GLU A 210 20.61 12.37 1.79
C GLU A 210 21.92 12.40 0.98
N LYS A 211 23.06 12.05 1.62
CA LYS A 211 24.40 12.15 1.01
C LYS A 211 24.66 11.07 -0.04
N HIS A 212 24.26 9.83 0.23
CA HIS A 212 24.71 8.66 -0.53
C HIS A 212 23.64 8.06 -1.43
N VAL A 213 22.40 8.53 -1.38
CA VAL A 213 21.31 8.09 -2.25
C VAL A 213 20.66 9.28 -2.95
N PHE A 214 20.06 10.19 -2.20
CA PHE A 214 19.21 11.23 -2.78
C PHE A 214 20.01 12.23 -3.63
N GLN A 215 21.11 12.78 -3.10
CA GLN A 215 21.94 13.72 -3.85
C GLN A 215 22.55 13.09 -5.11
N LEU A 216 23.03 11.84 -5.02
CA LEU A 216 23.66 11.17 -6.16
C LEU A 216 22.67 10.73 -7.24
N LEU A 217 21.39 10.57 -6.90
CA LEU A 217 20.29 10.34 -7.84
C LEU A 217 19.55 11.64 -8.22
N ASN A 218 20.07 12.82 -7.87
CA ASN A 218 19.41 14.11 -8.10
C ASN A 218 17.99 14.24 -7.49
N MET A 219 17.68 13.46 -6.46
CA MET A 219 16.42 13.48 -5.72
C MET A 219 16.42 14.56 -4.62
N ASN A 220 16.68 15.81 -5.00
CA ASN A 220 16.93 16.91 -4.05
C ASN A 220 15.72 17.27 -3.19
N GLY A 221 14.49 16.91 -3.60
CA GLY A 221 13.27 17.09 -2.81
C GLY A 221 12.98 15.97 -1.82
N ALA A 222 13.72 14.87 -1.87
CA ALA A 222 13.48 13.71 -1.03
C ALA A 222 13.96 13.96 0.41
N ALA A 223 13.30 13.34 1.39
CA ALA A 223 13.68 13.44 2.79
C ALA A 223 13.39 12.15 3.55
N ALA A 224 14.27 11.83 4.51
CA ALA A 224 14.21 10.63 5.34
C ALA A 224 14.09 10.96 6.85
N SER A 225 13.86 12.22 7.21
CA SER A 225 13.52 12.66 8.57
C SER A 225 12.31 13.59 8.53
N LYS A 226 11.60 13.69 9.66
CA LYS A 226 10.49 14.61 9.83
C LYS A 226 10.92 16.05 9.60
N GLU A 227 12.03 16.46 10.20
CA GLU A 227 12.51 17.84 10.17
C GLU A 227 12.73 18.29 8.71
N THR A 228 13.52 17.51 7.96
CA THR A 228 13.82 17.81 6.55
C THR A 228 12.59 17.66 5.66
N ALA A 229 11.71 16.69 5.91
CA ALA A 229 10.47 16.55 5.14
C ALA A 229 9.60 17.81 5.23
N TYR A 230 9.40 18.33 6.44
CA TYR A 230 8.58 19.53 6.67
C TYR A 230 9.28 20.80 6.16
N GLU A 231 10.60 20.90 6.28
CA GLU A 231 11.40 21.98 5.66
C GLU A 231 11.26 22.00 4.13
N LYS A 232 11.26 20.82 3.49
CA LYS A 232 11.03 20.66 2.04
C LYS A 232 9.54 20.81 1.64
N GLY A 233 8.66 21.11 2.59
CA GLY A 233 7.25 21.44 2.34
C GLY A 233 6.29 20.24 2.35
N TYR A 234 6.68 19.11 2.93
CA TYR A 234 5.77 17.99 3.16
C TYR A 234 4.62 18.40 4.09
N LEU A 235 3.40 18.04 3.70
CA LEU A 235 2.19 18.17 4.52
C LEU A 235 1.51 16.81 4.56
N THR A 236 0.90 16.48 5.69
CA THR A 236 0.10 15.26 5.84
C THR A 236 -1.05 15.24 4.84
N GLY A 237 -1.40 14.04 4.37
CA GLY A 237 -2.42 13.83 3.36
C GLY A 237 -3.82 13.68 3.96
N TYR A 238 -4.62 12.84 3.33
CA TYR A 238 -6.00 12.57 3.73
C TYR A 238 -6.22 11.08 3.98
N GLN A 239 -6.85 10.77 5.11
CA GLN A 239 -7.45 9.45 5.33
C GLN A 239 -8.84 9.44 4.70
N SER A 240 -9.20 8.41 3.94
CA SER A 240 -10.56 8.27 3.43
C SER A 240 -11.51 7.81 4.55
N TRP A 241 -12.67 8.44 4.63
CA TRP A 241 -13.78 8.07 5.51
C TRP A 241 -15.02 7.91 4.66
N PHE A 242 -15.54 6.68 4.53
CA PHE A 242 -16.69 6.39 3.66
C PHE A 242 -16.49 6.89 2.20
N GLY A 243 -15.26 6.87 1.68
CA GLY A 243 -14.91 7.41 0.37
C GLY A 243 -14.65 8.92 0.32
N ILE A 244 -14.80 9.63 1.45
CA ILE A 244 -14.64 11.09 1.56
C ILE A 244 -13.29 11.40 2.22
N PRO A 245 -12.46 12.27 1.62
CA PRO A 245 -11.18 12.64 2.21
C PRO A 245 -11.36 13.44 3.51
N ARG A 246 -10.63 13.03 4.55
CA ARG A 246 -10.50 13.76 5.83
C ARG A 246 -9.03 14.00 6.13
N LYS A 247 -8.68 15.19 6.60
CA LYS A 247 -7.30 15.54 6.95
C LYS A 247 -6.73 14.49 7.91
N SER A 248 -5.56 13.97 7.59
CA SER A 248 -4.92 12.92 8.36
C SER A 248 -4.52 13.40 9.74
N VAL A 249 -4.74 12.57 10.76
CA VAL A 249 -4.23 12.79 12.12
C VAL A 249 -2.91 12.04 12.37
N VAL A 250 -2.40 11.33 11.37
CA VAL A 250 -1.14 10.59 11.45
C VAL A 250 0.00 11.52 11.06
N SER A 251 1.02 11.60 11.91
CA SER A 251 2.24 12.36 11.65
C SER A 251 3.37 11.45 11.13
N TYR A 252 4.43 12.08 10.62
CA TYR A 252 5.63 11.41 10.13
C TYR A 252 6.28 10.52 11.22
N ASP A 253 6.78 9.35 10.84
CA ASP A 253 7.52 8.43 11.70
C ASP A 253 8.99 8.33 11.28
N ASN A 254 9.92 8.82 12.11
CA ASN A 254 11.36 8.78 11.81
C ASN A 254 11.88 7.35 11.69
N ALA A 255 11.44 6.42 12.55
CA ALA A 255 11.76 4.99 12.38
C ALA A 255 11.02 4.36 11.21
N GLY A 256 10.05 5.08 10.66
CA GLY A 256 9.29 4.74 9.47
C GLY A 256 10.04 4.91 8.17
N ALA A 257 11.06 5.78 8.14
CA ALA A 257 11.71 6.19 6.90
C ALA A 257 12.25 5.00 6.09
N PRO A 258 12.95 3.99 6.67
CA PRO A 258 13.48 2.88 5.89
C PRO A 258 12.46 2.02 5.14
N TYR A 259 11.22 1.97 5.64
CA TYR A 259 10.20 1.07 5.09
C TYR A 259 8.99 1.79 4.49
N GLY A 260 8.75 3.07 4.78
CA GLY A 260 7.45 3.69 4.53
C GLY A 260 7.38 5.21 4.51
N TYR A 261 8.29 5.91 5.20
CA TYR A 261 8.11 7.35 5.45
C TYR A 261 9.11 8.24 4.73
N ILE A 262 9.93 7.74 3.79
CA ILE A 262 10.60 8.68 2.89
C ILE A 262 9.53 9.55 2.21
N THR A 263 9.80 10.84 2.12
CA THR A 263 9.01 11.76 1.31
C THR A 263 9.80 12.10 0.06
N ALA A 264 9.13 12.24 -1.07
CA ALA A 264 9.72 12.65 -2.34
C ALA A 264 8.67 13.35 -3.20
N ASN A 265 9.10 14.22 -4.10
CA ASN A 265 8.21 14.89 -5.05
C ASN A 265 8.23 14.19 -6.43
N LEU A 266 7.47 14.72 -7.39
CA LEU A 266 7.37 14.11 -8.72
C LEU A 266 8.72 14.14 -9.47
N GLU A 267 9.49 15.22 -9.33
CA GLU A 267 10.80 15.37 -9.98
C GLU A 267 11.80 14.33 -9.45
N ASP A 268 11.84 14.12 -8.14
CA ASP A 268 12.68 13.08 -7.50
C ASP A 268 12.31 11.68 -8.02
N MET A 269 11.01 11.39 -8.08
CA MET A 269 10.55 10.07 -8.51
C MET A 269 10.76 9.83 -10.01
N ILE A 270 10.78 10.87 -10.84
CA ILE A 270 11.20 10.76 -12.24
C ILE A 270 12.65 10.31 -12.31
N GLN A 271 13.56 10.89 -11.51
CA GLN A 271 14.97 10.45 -11.47
C GLN A 271 15.09 8.98 -11.07
N PHE A 272 14.33 8.56 -10.05
CA PHE A 272 14.34 7.16 -9.61
C PHE A 272 13.82 6.20 -10.70
N ILE A 273 12.76 6.58 -11.43
CA ILE A 273 12.26 5.78 -12.56
C ILE A 273 13.26 5.74 -13.72
N MET A 274 13.94 6.85 -14.03
CA MET A 274 14.99 6.89 -15.04
C MET A 274 16.18 5.97 -14.67
N PHE A 275 16.58 5.96 -13.40
CA PHE A 275 17.55 5.01 -12.86
C PHE A 275 17.09 3.55 -13.06
N LEU A 276 15.85 3.22 -12.70
CA LEU A 276 15.30 1.87 -12.88
C LEU A 276 15.21 1.41 -14.34
N ASN A 277 15.02 2.35 -15.28
CA ASN A 277 15.01 2.07 -16.72
C ASN A 277 16.39 1.72 -17.30
N ARG A 278 17.47 1.69 -16.48
CA ARG A 278 18.84 1.31 -16.88
C ARG A 278 19.45 2.20 -17.96
N GLN A 279 19.00 3.45 -18.08
CA GLN A 279 19.39 4.32 -19.20
C GLN A 279 20.38 5.42 -18.83
N GLU A 280 20.81 5.48 -17.58
CA GLU A 280 21.92 6.33 -17.18
C GLU A 280 23.18 5.49 -16.97
N ASP A 281 24.30 5.98 -17.52
CA ASP A 281 25.64 5.71 -17.01
C ASP A 281 25.75 6.40 -15.64
N THR A 282 24.88 5.99 -14.70
CA THR A 282 24.91 6.55 -13.36
C THR A 282 26.22 6.13 -12.76
N GLN A 283 27.10 7.10 -12.51
CA GLN A 283 28.24 6.92 -11.61
C GLN A 283 27.79 6.58 -10.17
N PHE A 284 26.49 6.35 -9.95
CA PHE A 284 25.87 5.95 -8.69
C PHE A 284 26.34 4.57 -8.20
N LEU A 285 26.23 3.56 -9.07
CA LEU A 285 26.63 2.18 -8.80
C LEU A 285 27.33 1.58 -10.02
N LYS A 286 28.29 0.70 -9.77
CA LYS A 286 28.87 -0.18 -10.78
C LYS A 286 27.80 -1.08 -11.37
N LYS A 287 27.99 -1.45 -12.63
CA LYS A 287 27.06 -2.31 -13.39
C LYS A 287 26.68 -3.59 -12.64
N GLU A 288 27.64 -4.27 -12.03
CA GLU A 288 27.40 -5.50 -11.26
C GLU A 288 26.46 -5.28 -10.06
N ASN A 289 26.55 -4.13 -9.40
CA ASN A 289 25.71 -3.75 -8.27
C ASN A 289 24.32 -3.30 -8.71
N ILE A 290 24.19 -2.67 -9.89
CA ILE A 290 22.88 -2.38 -10.51
C ILE A 290 22.18 -3.69 -10.88
N ASP A 291 22.88 -4.62 -11.52
CA ASP A 291 22.33 -5.92 -11.89
C ASP A 291 21.91 -6.70 -10.64
N LEU A 292 22.72 -6.67 -9.56
CA LEU A 292 22.35 -7.24 -8.27
C LEU A 292 21.07 -6.59 -7.71
N TYR A 293 20.99 -5.25 -7.69
CA TYR A 293 19.83 -4.52 -7.18
C TYR A 293 18.52 -4.87 -7.89
N LEU A 294 18.59 -5.05 -9.21
CA LEU A 294 17.43 -5.38 -10.04
C LEU A 294 17.14 -6.89 -10.11
N THR A 295 17.96 -7.74 -9.49
CA THR A 295 17.78 -9.20 -9.53
C THR A 295 16.59 -9.63 -8.66
N PRO A 296 15.62 -10.36 -9.22
CA PRO A 296 14.55 -10.98 -8.43
C PRO A 296 15.08 -12.23 -7.71
N LEU A 297 15.41 -12.09 -6.42
CA LEU A 297 16.03 -13.18 -5.64
C LEU A 297 15.04 -14.17 -5.02
N TYR A 298 13.74 -13.85 -5.01
CA TYR A 298 12.72 -14.76 -4.49
C TYR A 298 11.49 -14.83 -5.41
N ASN A 299 11.14 -16.02 -5.88
CA ASN A 299 9.92 -16.25 -6.66
C ASN A 299 8.74 -16.43 -5.70
N ILE A 300 7.82 -15.46 -5.66
CA ILE A 300 6.60 -15.53 -4.85
C ILE A 300 5.64 -16.56 -5.46
N ASN A 301 5.53 -16.56 -6.79
CA ASN A 301 4.78 -17.54 -7.59
C ASN A 301 5.37 -17.59 -9.01
N SER A 302 4.68 -18.26 -9.94
CA SER A 302 5.13 -18.43 -11.33
C SER A 302 5.30 -17.12 -12.12
N GLU A 303 4.61 -16.05 -11.71
CA GLU A 303 4.59 -14.78 -12.45
C GLU A 303 5.24 -13.63 -11.69
N LYS A 304 5.35 -13.73 -10.36
CA LYS A 304 5.78 -12.64 -9.48
C LYS A 304 6.98 -13.03 -8.65
N SER A 305 7.94 -12.12 -8.59
CA SER A 305 9.13 -12.28 -7.76
C SER A 305 9.41 -10.99 -6.97
N TYR A 306 10.28 -11.11 -5.97
CA TYR A 306 10.72 -10.03 -5.10
C TYR A 306 12.24 -9.98 -5.04
N GLY A 307 12.79 -8.78 -5.03
CA GLY A 307 14.21 -8.51 -4.89
C GLY A 307 14.47 -7.43 -3.83
N PHE A 308 15.29 -6.46 -4.17
CA PHE A 308 15.76 -5.43 -3.24
C PHE A 308 14.77 -4.27 -3.14
N GLY A 309 13.65 -4.52 -2.47
CA GLY A 309 12.58 -3.53 -2.32
C GLY A 309 11.81 -3.31 -3.63
N LEU A 310 11.93 -4.23 -4.59
CA LEU A 310 11.27 -4.19 -5.88
C LEU A 310 10.57 -5.53 -6.15
N ARG A 311 9.46 -5.47 -6.87
CA ARG A 311 8.76 -6.64 -7.41
C ARG A 311 8.99 -6.71 -8.91
N THR A 312 9.03 -7.93 -9.42
CA THR A 312 8.94 -8.19 -10.86
C THR A 312 7.66 -8.95 -11.16
N THR A 313 7.07 -8.67 -12.32
CA THR A 313 5.93 -9.43 -12.83
C THR A 313 6.06 -9.63 -14.32
N SER A 314 6.04 -10.87 -14.77
CA SER A 314 6.01 -11.19 -16.20
C SER A 314 4.64 -10.82 -16.76
N ILE A 315 4.60 -9.88 -17.72
CA ILE A 315 3.36 -9.45 -18.38
C ILE A 315 3.06 -10.38 -19.56
N ASN A 316 4.09 -10.76 -20.30
CA ASN A 316 4.08 -11.75 -21.36
C ASN A 316 5.48 -12.38 -21.49
N GLU A 317 5.69 -13.25 -22.48
CA GLU A 317 6.98 -13.94 -22.71
C GLU A 317 8.18 -13.00 -22.87
N SER A 318 7.94 -11.75 -23.28
CA SER A 318 8.99 -10.80 -23.65
C SER A 318 9.05 -9.53 -22.81
N GLU A 319 8.05 -9.29 -21.95
CA GLU A 319 7.92 -8.05 -21.19
C GLU A 319 7.77 -8.35 -19.70
N THR A 320 8.70 -7.79 -18.91
CA THR A 320 8.70 -7.88 -17.46
C THR A 320 8.53 -6.48 -16.88
N MET A 321 7.54 -6.34 -16.01
CA MET A 321 7.32 -5.14 -15.23
C MET A 321 8.15 -5.19 -13.95
N ILE A 322 9.02 -4.21 -13.72
CA ILE A 322 9.60 -3.94 -12.39
C ILE A 322 8.70 -2.89 -11.73
N TRP A 323 8.26 -3.13 -10.52
CA TRP A 323 7.32 -2.23 -9.84
C TRP A 323 7.43 -2.33 -8.33
N HIS A 324 6.93 -1.31 -7.66
CA HIS A 324 6.59 -1.41 -6.26
C HIS A 324 5.42 -0.48 -5.99
N SER A 325 4.69 -0.74 -4.92
CA SER A 325 3.60 0.10 -4.48
C SER A 325 3.88 0.60 -3.06
N GLY A 326 3.54 1.86 -2.78
CA GLY A 326 3.77 2.49 -1.49
C GLY A 326 2.45 2.90 -0.83
N SER A 327 2.29 2.56 0.44
CA SER A 327 1.12 2.92 1.24
C SER A 327 1.57 3.49 2.58
N THR A 328 0.98 4.62 2.95
CA THR A 328 0.94 5.18 4.29
C THR A 328 -0.54 5.43 4.65
N PRO A 329 -0.88 5.76 5.90
CA PRO A 329 -2.28 6.01 6.27
C PRO A 329 -2.98 7.08 5.42
N ASP A 330 -2.22 7.99 4.80
CA ASP A 330 -2.74 9.19 4.14
C ASP A 330 -2.16 9.49 2.76
N ALA A 331 -1.27 8.64 2.24
CA ALA A 331 -0.75 8.74 0.88
C ALA A 331 -0.54 7.36 0.23
N ARG A 332 -0.68 7.32 -1.10
CA ARG A 332 -0.48 6.12 -1.90
C ARG A 332 0.35 6.43 -3.14
N THR A 333 1.30 5.55 -3.42
CA THR A 333 2.22 5.63 -4.55
C THR A 333 2.24 4.34 -5.36
N GLU A 334 2.34 4.44 -6.67
CA GLU A 334 2.67 3.33 -7.56
C GLU A 334 3.85 3.74 -8.44
N ILE A 335 4.81 2.83 -8.63
CA ILE A 335 5.86 2.95 -9.65
C ILE A 335 5.88 1.73 -10.54
N PHE A 336 6.28 1.89 -11.79
CA PHE A 336 6.58 0.78 -12.68
C PHE A 336 7.60 1.16 -13.75
N THR A 337 8.31 0.15 -14.25
CA THR A 337 9.06 0.19 -15.50
C THR A 337 8.81 -1.10 -16.28
N LEU A 338 8.80 -0.99 -17.61
CA LEU A 338 8.62 -2.08 -18.54
C LEU A 338 9.94 -2.24 -19.32
N ASN A 339 10.62 -3.36 -19.10
CA ASN A 339 12.01 -3.54 -19.51
C ASN A 339 12.24 -3.53 -21.03
N LYS A 340 11.25 -3.93 -21.83
CA LYS A 340 11.39 -4.08 -23.29
C LYS A 340 10.83 -2.89 -24.04
N SER A 341 9.64 -2.43 -23.68
CA SER A 341 9.02 -1.25 -24.27
C SER A 341 9.65 0.06 -23.81
N GLY A 342 10.38 0.08 -22.69
CA GLY A 342 11.07 1.25 -22.17
C GLY A 342 10.15 2.27 -21.47
N TRP A 343 8.86 1.94 -21.32
CA TRP A 343 7.92 2.76 -20.56
C TRP A 343 8.17 2.66 -19.06
N GLY A 344 8.06 3.79 -18.36
CA GLY A 344 8.04 3.83 -16.90
C GLY A 344 7.05 4.88 -16.42
N GLY A 345 6.64 4.78 -15.16
CA GLY A 345 5.70 5.73 -14.60
C GLY A 345 5.68 5.76 -13.08
N VAL A 346 5.29 6.93 -12.56
CA VAL A 346 5.03 7.17 -11.15
C VAL A 346 3.67 7.83 -10.99
N ILE A 347 2.92 7.36 -9.99
CA ILE A 347 1.62 7.89 -9.60
C ILE A 347 1.68 8.19 -8.10
N LEU A 348 1.57 9.46 -7.72
CA LEU A 348 1.55 9.94 -6.34
C LEU A 348 0.15 10.48 -6.01
N THR A 349 -0.40 10.08 -4.88
CA THR A 349 -1.70 10.57 -4.39
C THR A 349 -1.63 10.85 -2.89
N ASN A 350 -2.29 11.90 -2.43
CA ASN A 350 -2.32 12.29 -1.01
C ASN A 350 -3.60 11.83 -0.29
N LYS A 351 -4.16 10.70 -0.72
CA LYS A 351 -5.29 10.07 -0.03
C LYS A 351 -5.05 8.58 0.09
N ASN A 352 -5.35 7.99 1.24
CA ASN A 352 -5.38 6.54 1.35
C ASN A 352 -6.47 6.00 2.27
N HIS A 353 -6.84 4.75 1.97
CA HIS A 353 -7.62 3.85 2.81
C HIS A 353 -7.44 2.43 2.27
N VAL A 354 -7.22 1.44 3.14
CA VAL A 354 -6.83 0.08 2.72
C VAL A 354 -7.80 -0.57 1.72
N LEU A 355 -9.11 -0.31 1.85
CA LEU A 355 -10.13 -0.84 0.93
C LEU A 355 -10.17 -0.14 -0.44
N GLU A 356 -9.48 1.00 -0.61
CA GLU A 356 -9.45 1.77 -1.86
C GLU A 356 -8.16 1.52 -2.65
N GLU A 357 -7.13 0.93 -2.02
CA GLU A 357 -5.82 0.69 -2.64
C GLU A 357 -5.86 -0.08 -3.97
N PRO A 358 -6.74 -1.08 -4.19
CA PRO A 358 -6.81 -1.78 -5.47
C PRO A 358 -7.10 -0.85 -6.66
N ALA A 359 -7.83 0.24 -6.45
CA ALA A 359 -8.23 1.16 -7.51
C ALA A 359 -7.00 1.82 -8.17
N LEU A 360 -5.97 2.18 -7.39
CA LEU A 360 -4.75 2.79 -7.95
C LEU A 360 -3.91 1.78 -8.75
N SER A 361 -3.92 0.51 -8.35
CA SER A 361 -3.30 -0.56 -9.14
C SER A 361 -4.05 -0.79 -10.48
N VAL A 362 -5.38 -0.66 -10.50
CA VAL A 362 -6.16 -0.69 -11.75
C VAL A 362 -5.87 0.54 -12.61
N LEU A 363 -5.74 1.73 -12.02
CA LEU A 363 -5.30 2.93 -12.75
C LEU A 363 -3.97 2.68 -13.46
N LYS A 364 -2.95 2.17 -12.73
CA LYS A 364 -1.65 1.81 -13.30
C LYS A 364 -1.79 0.85 -14.49
N LYS A 365 -2.61 -0.20 -14.36
CA LYS A 365 -2.87 -1.14 -15.46
C LYS A 365 -3.52 -0.45 -16.66
N GLY A 366 -4.52 0.39 -16.45
CA GLY A 366 -5.16 1.15 -17.53
C GLY A 366 -4.20 2.15 -18.21
N ILE A 367 -3.28 2.77 -17.46
CA ILE A 367 -2.20 3.58 -18.05
C ILE A 367 -1.32 2.73 -18.95
N ILE A 368 -0.87 1.56 -18.49
CA ILE A 368 -0.05 0.63 -19.29
C ILE A 368 -0.80 0.21 -20.56
N ASN A 369 -2.09 -0.13 -20.47
CA ASN A 369 -2.92 -0.44 -21.63
C ASN A 369 -2.96 0.72 -22.63
N ILE A 370 -3.20 1.95 -22.17
CA ILE A 370 -3.21 3.14 -23.05
C ILE A 370 -1.85 3.35 -23.75
N LEU A 371 -0.74 3.11 -23.04
CA LEU A 371 0.60 3.21 -23.62
C LEU A 371 0.88 2.13 -24.68
N ASN A 372 0.19 0.98 -24.58
CA ASN A 372 0.23 -0.10 -25.54
C ASN A 372 -0.87 0.02 -26.62
N GLU A 373 -1.57 1.16 -26.68
CA GLU A 373 -2.70 1.40 -27.59
C GLU A 373 -3.86 0.39 -27.43
N GLU A 374 -4.03 -0.15 -26.23
CA GLU A 374 -5.12 -1.03 -25.82
C GLU A 374 -6.20 -0.26 -25.04
N GLU A 375 -7.42 -0.82 -24.98
CA GLU A 375 -8.49 -0.22 -24.17
C GLU A 375 -8.13 -0.24 -22.67
N PRO A 376 -8.24 0.90 -21.96
CA PRO A 376 -7.97 0.96 -20.53
C PRO A 376 -9.01 0.19 -19.74
N VAL A 377 -8.58 -0.40 -18.62
CA VAL A 377 -9.48 -1.01 -17.64
C VAL A 377 -10.07 0.08 -16.77
N ASP A 378 -11.39 0.28 -16.81
CA ASP A 378 -12.04 1.27 -15.96
C ASP A 378 -11.96 0.87 -14.48
N PRO A 379 -11.42 1.73 -13.60
CA PRO A 379 -11.38 1.48 -12.17
C PRO A 379 -12.79 1.56 -11.59
N HIS A 380 -13.19 0.55 -10.82
CA HIS A 380 -14.46 0.61 -10.10
C HIS A 380 -14.48 1.79 -9.14
N LYS A 381 -15.59 2.53 -9.12
CA LYS A 381 -15.83 3.57 -8.11
C LYS A 381 -15.77 2.94 -6.72
N SER A 382 -15.02 3.54 -5.80
CA SER A 382 -15.00 3.10 -4.40
C SER A 382 -16.37 3.34 -3.77
N ILE A 383 -17.16 2.28 -3.66
CA ILE A 383 -18.40 2.26 -2.88
C ILE A 383 -18.02 1.77 -1.48
N PRO A 384 -18.36 2.48 -0.40
CA PRO A 384 -18.01 2.10 0.97
C PRO A 384 -18.91 0.95 1.48
N PHE A 385 -18.93 -0.17 0.75
CA PHE A 385 -19.81 -1.31 0.99
C PHE A 385 -19.62 -1.91 2.39
N THR A 386 -18.38 -2.11 2.81
CA THR A 386 -18.04 -2.60 4.15
C THR A 386 -18.63 -1.69 5.23
N GLN A 387 -18.47 -0.38 5.09
CA GLN A 387 -18.99 0.60 6.03
C GLN A 387 -20.53 0.63 6.04
N ILE A 388 -21.19 0.45 4.89
CA ILE A 388 -22.66 0.34 4.78
C ILE A 388 -23.16 -0.90 5.53
N VAL A 389 -22.53 -2.05 5.34
CA VAL A 389 -22.86 -3.30 6.05
C VAL A 389 -22.70 -3.10 7.56
N MET A 390 -21.55 -2.57 8.00
CA MET A 390 -21.30 -2.30 9.41
C MET A 390 -22.29 -1.31 10.02
N SER A 391 -22.65 -0.25 9.28
CA SER A 391 -23.65 0.74 9.73
C SER A 391 -25.04 0.13 9.87
N THR A 392 -25.40 -0.81 8.98
CA THR A 392 -26.65 -1.57 9.06
C THR A 392 -26.68 -2.47 10.29
N VAL A 393 -25.57 -3.16 10.60
CA VAL A 393 -25.41 -3.95 11.82
C VAL A 393 -25.52 -3.08 13.07
N ILE A 394 -24.88 -1.90 13.08
CA ILE A 394 -24.97 -0.93 14.18
C ILE A 394 -26.43 -0.50 14.40
N LEU A 395 -27.15 -0.16 13.33
CA LEU A 395 -28.56 0.23 13.42
C LEU A 395 -29.42 -0.91 14.00
N ALA A 396 -29.21 -2.14 13.55
CA ALA A 396 -29.92 -3.31 14.09
C ALA A 396 -29.64 -3.53 15.58
N LEU A 397 -28.37 -3.45 16.01
CA LEU A 397 -27.98 -3.58 17.42
C LEU A 397 -28.52 -2.43 18.29
N PHE A 398 -28.59 -1.22 17.74
CA PHE A 398 -29.15 -0.06 18.42
C PHE A 398 -30.66 -0.20 18.62
N ILE A 399 -31.40 -0.60 17.57
CA ILE A 399 -32.83 -0.91 17.65
C ILE A 399 -33.08 -2.02 18.69
N SER A 400 -32.27 -3.08 18.65
CA SER A 400 -32.32 -4.16 19.64
C SER A 400 -32.13 -3.62 21.07
N SER A 401 -31.17 -2.73 21.31
CA SER A 401 -30.97 -2.11 22.63
C SER A 401 -32.23 -1.39 23.12
N ILE A 402 -32.88 -0.59 22.27
CA ILE A 402 -34.12 0.11 22.60
C ILE A 402 -35.24 -0.89 22.93
N MET A 403 -35.39 -1.94 22.12
CA MET A 403 -36.40 -2.98 22.34
C MET A 403 -36.17 -3.71 23.67
N LEU A 404 -34.92 -4.03 24.02
CA LEU A 404 -34.56 -4.66 25.29
C LEU A 404 -34.85 -3.74 26.48
N ILE A 405 -34.55 -2.44 26.38
CA ILE A 405 -34.89 -1.46 27.42
C ILE A 405 -36.41 -1.39 27.64
N LYS A 406 -37.20 -1.32 26.56
CA LYS A 406 -38.67 -1.34 26.66
C LYS A 406 -39.15 -2.65 27.30
N LYS A 407 -38.59 -3.79 26.88
CA LYS A 407 -38.95 -5.11 27.42
C LYS A 407 -38.62 -5.24 28.91
N TYR A 408 -37.46 -4.74 29.32
CA TYR A 408 -37.05 -4.70 30.72
C TYR A 408 -38.06 -3.93 31.59
N LYS A 409 -38.69 -2.87 31.06
CA LYS A 409 -39.72 -2.09 31.79
C LYS A 409 -41.07 -2.83 31.92
N HIS A 410 -41.48 -3.62 30.93
CA HIS A 410 -42.84 -4.20 30.88
C HIS A 410 -43.09 -5.45 31.73
N LYS A 411 -42.11 -5.98 32.49
CA LYS A 411 -42.26 -7.09 33.48
C LYS A 411 -43.06 -8.34 33.02
N LYS A 412 -43.15 -8.63 31.71
CA LYS A 412 -43.84 -9.84 31.21
C LYS A 412 -43.10 -11.11 31.61
N THR A 413 -43.79 -12.26 31.62
CA THR A 413 -43.17 -13.59 31.80
C THR A 413 -42.16 -13.84 30.68
N VAL A 414 -40.94 -14.19 31.08
CA VAL A 414 -39.78 -14.36 30.19
C VAL A 414 -39.13 -15.73 30.46
N LYS A 415 -38.51 -16.39 29.48
CA LYS A 415 -37.72 -17.61 29.73
C LYS A 415 -36.33 -17.23 30.24
N LYS A 416 -36.08 -17.20 31.56
CA LYS A 416 -34.79 -16.81 32.19
C LYS A 416 -33.57 -17.35 31.48
N LEU A 417 -33.53 -18.66 31.25
CA LEU A 417 -32.38 -19.35 30.66
C LEU A 417 -32.06 -18.85 29.25
N THR A 418 -33.08 -18.54 28.43
CA THR A 418 -32.90 -18.00 27.08
C THR A 418 -32.21 -16.64 27.11
N TRP A 419 -32.59 -15.76 28.04
CA TRP A 419 -32.03 -14.40 28.10
C TRP A 419 -30.64 -14.35 28.70
N LEU A 420 -30.35 -15.25 29.64
CA LEU A 420 -28.98 -15.48 30.10
C LEU A 420 -28.12 -16.00 28.94
N PHE A 421 -28.58 -17.00 28.19
CA PHE A 421 -27.84 -17.52 27.04
C PHE A 421 -27.58 -16.45 25.97
N VAL A 422 -28.62 -15.74 25.52
CA VAL A 422 -28.50 -14.67 24.51
C VAL A 422 -27.57 -13.56 24.99
N GLY A 423 -27.71 -13.15 26.26
CA GLY A 423 -26.88 -12.10 26.81
C GLY A 423 -25.40 -12.50 26.95
N THR A 424 -25.13 -13.73 27.39
CA THR A 424 -23.77 -14.30 27.42
C THR A 424 -23.18 -14.39 26.02
N LEU A 425 -23.96 -14.83 25.02
CA LEU A 425 -23.50 -14.89 23.63
C LEU A 425 -23.08 -13.50 23.11
N PHE A 426 -23.90 -12.47 23.34
CA PHE A 426 -23.56 -11.10 22.94
C PHE A 426 -22.32 -10.56 23.66
N LEU A 427 -22.15 -10.85 24.95
CA LEU A 427 -20.92 -10.49 25.67
C LEU A 427 -19.69 -11.20 25.12
N LEU A 428 -19.78 -12.50 24.84
CA LEU A 428 -18.69 -13.27 24.22
C LEU A 428 -18.31 -12.69 22.86
N LEU A 429 -19.32 -12.38 22.02
CA LEU A 429 -19.09 -11.73 20.74
C LEU A 429 -18.40 -10.37 20.91
N SER A 430 -18.81 -9.55 21.90
CA SER A 430 -18.17 -8.25 22.15
C SER A 430 -16.69 -8.36 22.51
N ILE A 431 -16.31 -9.41 23.25
CA ILE A 431 -14.91 -9.66 23.66
C ILE A 431 -14.08 -10.20 22.49
N ILE A 432 -14.65 -11.11 21.69
CA ILE A 432 -13.92 -11.83 20.62
C ILE A 432 -13.83 -11.01 19.32
N PHE A 433 -14.73 -10.05 19.09
CA PHE A 433 -14.84 -9.37 17.79
C PHE A 433 -13.54 -8.70 17.32
N ILE A 434 -12.88 -7.92 18.17
CA ILE A 434 -11.60 -7.27 17.82
C ILE A 434 -10.48 -8.31 17.63
N PRO A 435 -10.22 -9.24 18.57
CA PRO A 435 -9.26 -10.32 18.35
C PRO A 435 -9.48 -11.08 17.05
N LEU A 436 -10.72 -11.46 16.74
CA LEU A 436 -11.09 -12.15 15.52
C LEU A 436 -10.79 -11.30 14.29
N LEU A 437 -11.15 -10.02 14.30
CA LEU A 437 -10.84 -9.10 13.21
C LEU A 437 -9.32 -8.97 12.99
N THR A 438 -8.54 -8.82 14.06
CA THR A 438 -7.07 -8.72 13.96
C THR A 438 -6.44 -10.01 13.45
N TYR A 439 -7.01 -11.17 13.82
CA TYR A 439 -6.58 -12.47 13.33
C TYR A 439 -6.89 -12.63 11.82
N CYS A 440 -8.13 -12.39 11.41
CA CYS A 440 -8.57 -12.52 10.01
C CYS A 440 -7.83 -11.57 9.06
N THR A 441 -7.47 -10.37 9.53
CA THR A 441 -6.76 -9.37 8.73
C THR A 441 -5.24 -9.44 8.87
N SER A 442 -4.72 -10.33 9.74
CA SER A 442 -3.30 -10.39 10.11
C SER A 442 -2.72 -9.01 10.45
N SER A 443 -3.54 -8.14 11.05
CA SER A 443 -3.22 -6.74 11.29
C SER A 443 -3.53 -6.36 12.74
N PRO A 444 -2.59 -5.75 13.48
CA PRO A 444 -2.85 -5.26 14.82
C PRO A 444 -3.96 -4.22 14.85
N TRP A 445 -4.73 -4.17 15.94
CA TRP A 445 -5.86 -3.24 16.08
C TRP A 445 -5.48 -1.77 15.82
N ARG A 446 -4.30 -1.34 16.27
CA ARG A 446 -3.78 0.01 16.01
C ARG A 446 -3.61 0.28 14.51
N THR A 447 -3.10 -0.68 13.75
CA THR A 447 -2.91 -0.55 12.30
C THR A 447 -4.24 -0.40 11.59
N ILE A 448 -5.24 -1.20 11.98
CA ILE A 448 -6.60 -1.07 11.45
C ILE A 448 -7.15 0.34 11.70
N LYS A 449 -7.02 0.86 12.91
CA LYS A 449 -7.49 2.21 13.26
C LYS A 449 -6.82 3.36 12.50
N ILE A 450 -5.61 3.18 11.97
CA ILE A 450 -4.92 4.23 11.20
C ILE A 450 -5.11 4.08 9.69
N PHE A 451 -5.15 2.86 9.14
CA PHE A 451 -5.34 2.63 7.69
C PHE A 451 -6.82 2.51 7.27
N ALA A 452 -7.73 2.30 8.23
CA ALA A 452 -9.17 2.21 8.02
C ALA A 452 -9.90 2.80 9.25
N ALA A 453 -9.72 4.11 9.48
CA ALA A 453 -10.16 4.77 10.71
C ALA A 453 -11.69 4.71 10.92
N ASP A 454 -12.47 4.78 9.84
CA ASP A 454 -13.92 4.59 9.85
C ASP A 454 -14.32 3.15 10.25
N VAL A 455 -13.68 2.13 9.67
CA VAL A 455 -13.87 0.71 10.05
C VAL A 455 -13.48 0.49 11.51
N GLY A 456 -12.39 1.12 11.98
CA GLY A 456 -12.00 1.10 13.37
C GLY A 456 -13.08 1.69 14.29
N LEU A 457 -13.65 2.84 13.93
CA LEU A 457 -14.73 3.47 14.68
C LEU A 457 -15.99 2.59 14.70
N LEU A 458 -16.45 2.13 13.53
CA LEU A 458 -17.65 1.30 13.39
C LEU A 458 -17.51 -0.01 14.18
N THR A 459 -16.33 -0.65 14.13
CA THR A 459 -16.02 -1.84 14.92
C THR A 459 -16.13 -1.57 16.42
N SER A 460 -15.62 -0.43 16.90
CA SER A 460 -15.71 -0.06 18.32
C SER A 460 -17.17 0.12 18.75
N ILE A 461 -18.00 0.75 17.90
CA ILE A 461 -19.44 0.94 18.16
C ILE A 461 -20.16 -0.42 18.20
N ILE A 462 -19.87 -1.33 17.27
CA ILE A 462 -20.44 -2.69 17.24
C ILE A 462 -20.12 -3.41 18.55
N VAL A 463 -18.86 -3.40 19.01
CA VAL A 463 -18.45 -4.04 20.27
C VAL A 463 -19.21 -3.47 21.46
N ILE A 464 -19.33 -2.14 21.55
CA ILE A 464 -20.08 -1.48 22.63
C ILE A 464 -21.55 -1.89 22.61
N LEU A 465 -22.19 -1.86 21.44
CA LEU A 465 -23.61 -2.23 21.32
C LEU A 465 -23.84 -3.71 21.60
N LEU A 466 -22.93 -4.61 21.19
CA LEU A 466 -22.99 -6.03 21.57
C LEU A 466 -22.93 -6.16 23.10
N ALA A 467 -22.00 -5.47 23.76
CA ALA A 467 -21.88 -5.52 25.22
C ALA A 467 -23.15 -4.99 25.93
N VAL A 468 -23.70 -3.85 25.47
CA VAL A 468 -24.94 -3.26 26.00
C VAL A 468 -26.13 -4.21 25.82
N ASN A 469 -26.32 -4.77 24.62
CA ASN A 469 -27.38 -5.75 24.36
C ASN A 469 -27.20 -7.01 25.23
N GLY A 470 -25.96 -7.44 25.44
CA GLY A 470 -25.61 -8.57 26.30
C GLY A 470 -26.01 -8.35 27.75
N LEU A 471 -25.60 -7.21 28.33
CA LEU A 471 -25.94 -6.83 29.70
C LEU A 471 -27.44 -6.65 29.90
N LEU A 472 -28.12 -5.94 29.00
CA LEU A 472 -29.58 -5.77 29.06
C LEU A 472 -30.32 -7.12 29.04
N SER A 473 -29.87 -8.04 28.19
CA SER A 473 -30.42 -9.40 28.10
C SER A 473 -30.25 -10.16 29.41
N ILE A 474 -29.05 -10.12 30.01
CA ILE A 474 -28.79 -10.75 31.31
C ILE A 474 -29.66 -10.12 32.42
N PHE A 475 -29.76 -8.79 32.48
CA PHE A 475 -30.60 -8.11 33.48
C PHE A 475 -32.07 -8.47 33.34
N ILE A 476 -32.59 -8.63 32.11
CA ILE A 476 -33.95 -9.15 31.88
C ILE A 476 -34.09 -10.58 32.44
N GLY A 477 -33.08 -11.43 32.24
CA GLY A 477 -33.08 -12.81 32.76
C GLY A 477 -33.03 -12.90 34.29
N ILE A 478 -32.20 -12.07 34.94
CA ILE A 478 -31.99 -12.10 36.41
C ILE A 478 -33.17 -11.47 37.17
N ARG A 479 -33.85 -10.46 36.61
CA ARG A 479 -34.96 -9.75 37.28
C ARG A 479 -36.18 -10.62 37.59
N GLN A 480 -36.21 -11.88 37.14
CA GLN A 480 -37.27 -12.81 37.51
C GLN A 480 -37.15 -13.24 38.97
N LYS A 481 -38.24 -13.09 39.74
CA LYS A 481 -38.43 -13.87 40.96
C LYS A 481 -38.44 -15.35 40.56
N SER A 482 -37.57 -16.14 41.17
CA SER A 482 -37.75 -17.58 41.26
C SER A 482 -39.10 -17.83 41.93
N VAL A 483 -40.09 -18.27 41.15
CA VAL A 483 -41.33 -18.84 41.67
C VAL A 483 -41.06 -20.29 42.01
#